data_AF-A0A844SN45-F1
#
_entry.id   AF-A0A844SN45-F1
#
_cell.length_a   1.000
_cell.length_b   1.000
_cell.length_c   1.000
_cell.angle_alpha   90.00
_cell.angle_beta   90.00
_cell.angle_gamma   90.00
#
_symmetry.space_group_name_H-M   'P 1'
#
loop_
_entity.id
_entity.type
_entity.pdbx_description
1 polymer ?
#
loop_
_entity_poly.entity_id
_entity_poly.type
_entity_poly.pdbx_seq_one_letter_code
_entity_poly.pdbx_strand_id
1 'polypeptide(L)'
;MSIQETAPDHRAAGQTIEVAGENLEFRQVVIHDATPTGAQISRAADFTPAQQAVVLQFRPDGGLEDVAPGQIVDLSAGHQFIIVETDRLFFLTIDGERFEWPSRMISGAVVRKLGKVPPEDELLLTRVDEPDRVIAPRDLVDLGKGGIEAFVSCKPSWKLNVQGVVLTLHQPTIVVKQALLDAGFDPTKGWQIFLIVKGEPKRAVGLDFTVDLRTPGIEKLRLTPTGVHNGEAPATPRRHFDLLEVDESHLDSLGLLWETVIDGACRWLLIHNYQVPPGYAPRMVMLALLVPPTYPTAQIDMFYTSPKLALTTGRPIDRTQVAATICGTPFNGWSRHRGPPAPWNPATDNVITHLALVESAIAKEVGQ
;
A
#
# COMPACT_ATOMS: atom_id res chain seq x y z
N MET A 1 -44.57 71.77 -47.22
CA MET A 1 -44.87 70.42 -47.75
C MET A 1 -43.81 69.47 -47.22
N SER A 2 -44.28 68.44 -46.54
CA SER A 2 -43.62 67.23 -46.00
C SER A 2 -42.13 67.28 -45.67
N ILE A 3 -41.85 67.39 -44.38
CA ILE A 3 -40.66 66.80 -43.77
C ILE A 3 -40.99 65.32 -43.63
N GLN A 4 -40.24 64.46 -44.33
CA GLN A 4 -40.29 63.01 -44.15
C GLN A 4 -39.75 62.67 -42.76
N GLU A 5 -40.62 62.11 -41.94
CA GLU A 5 -40.27 61.44 -40.69
C GLU A 5 -39.53 60.14 -41.03
N THR A 6 -38.21 60.15 -40.86
CA THR A 6 -37.41 58.92 -40.82
C THR A 6 -37.59 58.29 -39.45
N ALA A 7 -38.36 57.21 -39.39
CA ALA A 7 -38.46 56.35 -38.22
C ALA A 7 -37.08 55.72 -37.90
N PRO A 8 -36.63 55.69 -36.64
CA PRO A 8 -35.40 55.00 -36.26
C PRO A 8 -35.60 53.48 -36.32
N ASP A 9 -34.77 52.81 -37.11
CA ASP A 9 -34.65 51.37 -37.23
C ASP A 9 -34.03 50.80 -35.93
N HIS A 10 -34.85 50.54 -34.91
CA HIS A 10 -34.43 49.81 -33.71
C HIS A 10 -34.30 48.31 -34.04
N ARG A 11 -33.25 47.94 -34.78
CA ARG A 11 -32.73 46.57 -34.71
C ARG A 11 -32.20 46.37 -33.31
N ALA A 12 -32.96 45.64 -32.47
CA ALA A 12 -32.50 45.19 -31.17
C ALA A 12 -31.11 44.54 -31.33
N ALA A 13 -30.13 45.07 -30.61
CA ALA A 13 -28.79 44.51 -30.59
C ALA A 13 -28.92 43.04 -30.17
N GLY A 14 -28.42 42.13 -31.01
CA GLY A 14 -28.49 40.70 -30.73
C GLY A 14 -27.82 40.40 -29.39
N GLN A 15 -28.52 39.70 -28.51
CA GLN A 15 -27.99 39.21 -27.26
C GLN A 15 -27.34 37.85 -27.48
N THR A 16 -26.15 37.67 -26.93
CA THR A 16 -25.44 36.38 -26.99
C THR A 16 -25.87 35.53 -25.81
N ILE A 17 -26.30 34.30 -26.10
CA ILE A 17 -26.54 33.25 -25.11
C ILE A 17 -25.58 32.08 -25.36
N GLU A 18 -25.45 31.21 -24.37
CA GLU A 18 -24.68 29.97 -24.47
C GLU A 18 -25.63 28.78 -24.40
N VAL A 19 -25.51 27.87 -25.37
CA VAL A 19 -26.32 26.65 -25.42
C VAL A 19 -25.42 25.42 -25.41
N ALA A 20 -25.83 24.37 -24.71
CA ALA A 20 -25.14 23.09 -24.66
C ALA A 20 -26.12 21.92 -24.74
N GLY A 21 -25.61 20.74 -25.10
CA GLY A 21 -26.32 19.47 -24.94
C GLY A 21 -25.92 18.74 -23.65
N GLU A 22 -26.10 17.42 -23.64
CA GLU A 22 -25.87 16.55 -22.48
C GLU A 22 -24.41 16.53 -21.98
N ASN A 23 -23.43 16.94 -22.79
CA ASN A 23 -22.02 16.96 -22.42
C ASN A 23 -21.56 18.27 -21.74
N LEU A 24 -22.45 19.27 -21.65
CA LEU A 24 -22.14 20.62 -21.17
C LEU A 24 -20.94 21.24 -21.92
N GLU A 25 -20.91 21.07 -23.25
CA GLU A 25 -20.03 21.81 -24.15
C GLU A 25 -20.81 23.00 -24.70
N PHE A 26 -20.57 24.18 -24.14
CA PHE A 26 -21.28 25.39 -24.50
C PHE A 26 -20.78 25.98 -25.82
N ARG A 27 -21.72 26.40 -26.65
CA ARG A 27 -21.48 27.22 -27.84
C ARG A 27 -22.31 28.50 -27.76
N GLN A 28 -21.78 29.58 -28.30
CA GLN A 28 -22.48 30.85 -28.34
C GLN A 28 -23.46 30.91 -29.51
N VAL A 29 -24.63 31.48 -29.25
CA VAL A 29 -25.70 31.72 -30.21
C VAL A 29 -26.27 33.12 -29.99
N VAL A 30 -26.65 33.80 -31.07
CA VAL A 30 -27.22 35.15 -31.02
C VAL A 30 -28.74 35.08 -31.14
N ILE A 31 -29.42 35.79 -30.24
CA ILE A 31 -30.87 35.99 -30.28
C ILE A 31 -31.16 37.48 -30.35
N HIS A 32 -32.03 37.87 -31.29
CA HIS A 32 -32.39 39.28 -31.50
C HIS A 32 -33.59 39.74 -30.67
N ASP A 33 -34.30 38.81 -30.04
CA ASP A 33 -35.40 39.11 -29.13
C ASP A 33 -34.86 39.42 -27.72
N ALA A 34 -35.32 40.51 -27.12
CA ALA A 34 -34.91 40.91 -25.77
C ALA A 34 -35.62 40.12 -24.66
N THR A 35 -36.73 39.46 -24.99
CA THR A 35 -37.55 38.65 -24.08
C THR A 35 -37.84 37.30 -24.74
N PRO A 36 -36.80 36.50 -25.04
CA PRO A 36 -36.99 35.30 -25.83
C PRO A 36 -37.82 34.27 -25.07
N THR A 37 -38.62 33.52 -25.83
CA THR A 37 -39.35 32.35 -25.34
C THR A 37 -38.47 31.10 -25.37
N GLY A 38 -38.81 30.08 -24.58
CA GLY A 38 -38.15 28.77 -24.65
C GLY A 38 -38.10 28.20 -26.09
N ALA A 39 -39.17 28.38 -26.87
CA ALA A 39 -39.20 27.98 -28.28
C ALA A 39 -38.22 28.76 -29.18
N GLN A 40 -37.98 30.05 -28.90
CA GLN A 40 -36.98 30.83 -29.64
C GLN A 40 -35.56 30.40 -29.29
N ILE A 41 -35.29 30.10 -28.01
CA ILE A 41 -34.00 29.57 -27.55
C ILE A 41 -33.71 28.20 -28.19
N SER A 42 -34.70 27.30 -28.17
CA SER A 42 -34.61 25.98 -28.81
C SER A 42 -34.31 26.10 -30.32
N ARG A 43 -35.02 26.97 -31.04
CA ARG A 43 -34.77 27.23 -32.48
C ARG A 43 -33.40 27.83 -32.75
N ALA A 44 -32.93 28.72 -31.89
CA ALA A 44 -31.61 29.32 -32.02
C ALA A 44 -30.49 28.27 -31.88
N ALA A 45 -30.77 27.18 -31.16
CA ALA A 45 -29.90 26.01 -31.04
C ALA A 45 -30.14 24.94 -32.13
N ASP A 46 -30.83 25.29 -33.22
CA ASP A 46 -31.09 24.44 -34.40
C ASP A 46 -32.10 23.30 -34.18
N PHE A 47 -32.91 23.36 -33.11
CA PHE A 47 -34.00 22.40 -32.89
C PHE A 47 -35.30 22.81 -33.60
N THR A 48 -36.04 21.81 -34.06
CA THR A 48 -37.37 21.99 -34.65
C THR A 48 -38.48 21.72 -33.63
N PRO A 49 -39.69 22.31 -33.78
CA PRO A 49 -40.81 22.03 -32.87
C PRO A 49 -41.22 20.57 -32.79
N ALA A 50 -40.97 19.78 -33.85
CA ALA A 50 -41.30 18.35 -33.90
C ALA A 50 -40.44 17.49 -32.97
N GLN A 51 -39.23 17.96 -32.62
CA GLN A 51 -38.30 17.26 -31.72
C GLN A 51 -38.65 17.43 -30.24
N GLN A 52 -39.62 18.30 -29.91
CA GLN A 52 -40.08 18.54 -28.55
C GLN A 52 -38.94 18.70 -27.52
N ALA A 53 -37.88 19.43 -27.90
CA ALA A 53 -36.72 19.59 -27.05
C ALA A 53 -37.06 20.33 -25.74
N VAL A 54 -36.54 19.81 -24.64
CA VAL A 54 -36.59 20.45 -23.32
C VAL A 54 -35.49 21.52 -23.27
N VAL A 55 -35.82 22.67 -22.69
CA VAL A 55 -34.89 23.81 -22.50
C VAL A 55 -34.73 24.02 -21.01
N LEU A 56 -33.53 23.80 -20.48
CA LEU A 56 -33.20 24.09 -19.10
C LEU A 56 -32.33 25.34 -19.02
N GLN A 57 -32.65 26.29 -18.14
CA GLN A 57 -31.84 27.47 -17.85
C GLN A 57 -30.98 27.23 -16.60
N PHE A 58 -29.69 27.55 -16.67
CA PHE A 58 -28.87 27.67 -15.46
C PHE A 58 -29.23 28.96 -14.70
N ARG A 59 -29.55 28.80 -13.42
CA ARG A 59 -29.90 29.89 -12.51
C ARG A 59 -28.67 30.40 -11.76
N PRO A 60 -28.71 31.60 -11.15
CA PRO A 60 -27.54 32.18 -10.48
C PRO A 60 -27.05 31.35 -9.28
N ASP A 61 -27.95 30.60 -8.65
CA ASP A 61 -27.64 29.65 -7.58
C ASP A 61 -26.95 28.38 -8.09
N GLY A 62 -26.95 28.14 -9.41
CA GLY A 62 -26.39 26.95 -10.06
C GLY A 62 -27.43 25.88 -10.36
N GLY A 63 -28.68 26.06 -9.93
CA GLY A 63 -29.78 25.15 -10.24
C GLY A 63 -30.16 25.17 -11.72
N LEU A 64 -30.88 24.12 -12.15
CA LEU A 64 -31.47 24.02 -13.48
C LEU A 64 -32.98 24.20 -13.37
N GLU A 65 -33.54 25.08 -14.19
CA GLU A 65 -34.98 25.34 -14.28
C GLU A 65 -35.51 25.01 -15.67
N ASP A 66 -36.59 24.24 -15.75
CA ASP A 66 -37.30 23.98 -17.01
C ASP A 66 -38.02 25.23 -17.53
N VAL A 67 -37.79 25.51 -18.81
CA VAL A 67 -38.39 26.63 -19.53
C VAL A 67 -39.37 26.07 -20.55
N ALA A 68 -40.65 26.23 -20.27
CA ALA A 68 -41.69 25.81 -21.20
C ALA A 68 -41.57 26.55 -22.56
N PRO A 69 -41.99 25.94 -23.69
CA PRO A 69 -41.81 26.54 -25.01
C PRO A 69 -42.39 27.97 -25.17
N GLY A 70 -43.51 28.27 -24.49
CA GLY A 70 -44.15 29.59 -24.52
C GLY A 70 -43.73 30.54 -23.38
N GLN A 71 -42.92 30.08 -22.43
CA GLN A 71 -42.47 30.88 -21.30
C GLN A 71 -41.43 31.90 -21.77
N ILE A 72 -41.63 33.16 -21.37
CA ILE A 72 -40.65 34.22 -21.56
C ILE A 72 -39.51 34.00 -20.58
N VAL A 73 -38.27 34.05 -21.10
CA VAL A 73 -37.05 33.84 -20.32
C VAL A 73 -36.47 35.17 -19.89
N ASP A 74 -36.17 35.26 -18.59
CA ASP A 74 -35.37 36.34 -18.04
C ASP A 74 -33.88 36.02 -18.23
N LEU A 75 -33.26 36.66 -19.21
CA LEU A 75 -31.83 36.51 -19.49
C LEU A 75 -30.95 37.15 -18.40
N SER A 76 -31.47 38.06 -17.57
CA SER A 76 -30.70 38.63 -16.45
C SER A 76 -30.45 37.61 -15.34
N ALA A 77 -31.29 36.58 -15.25
CA ALA A 77 -31.12 35.46 -14.33
C ALA A 77 -30.13 34.39 -14.84
N GLY A 78 -29.71 34.45 -16.10
CA GLY A 78 -28.76 33.50 -16.65
C GLY A 78 -28.80 33.42 -18.18
N HIS A 79 -27.63 33.33 -18.79
CA HIS A 79 -27.47 33.26 -20.25
C HIS A 79 -27.11 31.85 -20.76
N GLN A 80 -27.07 30.86 -19.88
CA GLN A 80 -26.64 29.49 -20.19
C GLN A 80 -27.83 28.53 -20.21
N PHE A 81 -27.94 27.75 -21.28
CA PHE A 81 -29.05 26.84 -21.51
C PHE A 81 -28.57 25.43 -21.89
N ILE A 82 -29.31 24.43 -21.44
CA ILE A 82 -29.17 23.04 -21.89
C ILE A 82 -30.40 22.71 -22.72
N ILE A 83 -30.17 22.19 -23.93
CA ILE A 83 -31.26 21.90 -24.87
C ILE A 83 -31.07 20.48 -25.40
N VAL A 84 -32.04 19.61 -25.10
CA VAL A 84 -31.96 18.17 -25.41
C VAL A 84 -33.34 17.68 -25.83
N GLU A 85 -33.38 16.86 -26.88
CA GLU A 85 -34.58 16.11 -27.29
C GLU A 85 -34.83 14.96 -26.30
N THR A 86 -35.86 15.11 -25.46
CA THR A 86 -36.21 14.14 -24.42
C THR A 86 -37.69 14.25 -24.05
N ASP A 87 -38.27 13.17 -23.55
CA ASP A 87 -39.67 13.11 -23.09
C ASP A 87 -39.83 13.30 -21.57
N ARG A 88 -38.72 13.34 -20.82
CA ARG A 88 -38.72 13.42 -19.35
C ARG A 88 -37.42 13.98 -18.78
N LEU A 89 -37.52 14.49 -17.56
CA LEU A 89 -36.39 14.85 -16.73
C LEU A 89 -36.13 13.77 -15.67
N PHE A 90 -34.86 13.60 -15.33
CA PHE A 90 -34.39 12.71 -14.28
C PHE A 90 -33.91 13.55 -13.11
N PHE A 91 -34.17 13.09 -11.89
CA PHE A 91 -33.68 13.75 -10.69
C PHE A 91 -32.41 13.09 -10.20
N LEU A 92 -31.47 13.92 -9.75
CA LEU A 92 -30.30 13.51 -9.00
C LEU A 92 -30.08 14.51 -7.87
N THR A 93 -29.29 14.12 -6.86
CA THR A 93 -28.76 15.08 -5.89
C THR A 93 -27.25 15.13 -5.94
N ILE A 94 -26.65 16.31 -5.79
CA ILE A 94 -25.21 16.49 -5.64
C ILE A 94 -25.00 17.28 -4.35
N ASP A 95 -24.29 16.69 -3.38
CA ASP A 95 -24.08 17.29 -2.05
C ASP A 95 -25.39 17.70 -1.33
N GLY A 96 -26.45 16.93 -1.58
CA GLY A 96 -27.78 17.15 -1.01
C GLY A 96 -28.65 18.15 -1.78
N GLU A 97 -28.09 18.88 -2.74
CA GLU A 97 -28.86 19.76 -3.63
C GLU A 97 -29.45 18.96 -4.79
N ARG A 98 -30.73 19.22 -5.11
CA ARG A 98 -31.46 18.50 -6.16
C ARG A 98 -31.30 19.19 -7.51
N PHE A 99 -31.05 18.39 -8.55
CA PHE A 99 -30.97 18.83 -9.93
C PHE A 99 -31.96 18.07 -10.81
N GLU A 100 -32.41 18.71 -11.87
CA GLU A 100 -33.17 18.11 -12.97
C GLU A 100 -32.25 17.95 -14.18
N TRP A 101 -32.20 16.74 -14.75
CA TRP A 101 -31.27 16.41 -15.83
C TRP A 101 -32.01 15.78 -17.02
N PRO A 102 -31.76 16.21 -18.27
CA PRO A 102 -32.61 15.83 -19.41
C PRO A 102 -32.24 14.49 -20.04
N SER A 103 -31.22 13.78 -19.54
CA SER A 103 -30.79 12.49 -20.08
C SER A 103 -30.80 11.41 -19.02
N ARG A 104 -31.17 10.18 -19.41
CA ARG A 104 -31.13 9.02 -18.51
C ARG A 104 -29.70 8.73 -18.04
N MET A 105 -28.73 8.94 -18.92
CA MET A 105 -27.33 8.68 -18.63
C MET A 105 -26.63 10.00 -18.31
N ILE A 106 -25.85 10.01 -17.23
CA ILE A 106 -25.02 11.16 -16.87
C ILE A 106 -23.58 10.71 -16.65
N SER A 107 -22.64 11.48 -17.19
CA SER A 107 -21.21 11.21 -16.98
C SER A 107 -20.70 11.84 -15.69
N GLY A 108 -19.70 11.23 -15.07
CA GLY A 108 -19.02 11.81 -13.91
C GLY A 108 -18.48 13.23 -14.17
N ALA A 109 -18.01 13.51 -15.38
CA ALA A 109 -17.56 14.84 -15.78
C ALA A 109 -18.70 15.89 -15.75
N VAL A 110 -19.91 15.50 -16.17
CA VAL A 110 -21.09 16.37 -16.14
C VAL A 110 -21.56 16.60 -14.70
N VAL A 111 -21.63 15.54 -13.87
CA VAL A 111 -21.96 15.69 -12.44
C VAL A 111 -21.01 16.67 -11.75
N ARG A 112 -19.70 16.55 -12.00
CA ARG A 112 -18.71 17.48 -11.44
C ARG A 112 -18.93 18.92 -11.88
N LYS A 113 -19.24 19.15 -13.16
CA LYS A 113 -19.56 20.49 -13.68
C LYS A 113 -20.82 21.07 -13.03
N LEU A 114 -21.90 20.27 -12.93
CA LEU A 114 -23.18 20.69 -12.33
C LEU A 114 -23.04 21.06 -10.86
N GLY A 115 -22.44 20.18 -10.06
CA GLY A 115 -22.23 20.42 -8.62
C GLY A 115 -21.03 21.30 -8.28
N LYS A 116 -20.35 21.88 -9.29
CA LYS A 116 -19.12 22.68 -9.09
C LYS A 116 -18.07 21.96 -8.23
N VAL A 117 -17.95 20.64 -8.39
CA VAL A 117 -17.10 19.78 -7.57
C VAL A 117 -15.63 20.09 -7.83
N PRO A 118 -14.83 20.41 -6.79
CA PRO A 118 -13.41 20.68 -6.95
C PRO A 118 -12.65 19.52 -7.62
N PRO A 119 -11.62 19.79 -8.44
CA PRO A 119 -10.86 18.75 -9.12
C PRO A 119 -10.11 17.82 -8.16
N GLU A 120 -9.79 18.29 -6.95
CA GLU A 120 -9.12 17.53 -5.89
C GLU A 120 -10.06 16.59 -5.12
N ASP A 121 -11.37 16.82 -5.18
CA ASP A 121 -12.35 16.03 -4.44
C ASP A 121 -12.74 14.76 -5.21
N GLU A 122 -12.99 13.68 -4.48
CA GLU A 122 -13.60 12.49 -5.03
C GLU A 122 -15.10 12.69 -5.20
N LEU A 123 -15.64 12.14 -6.29
CA LEU A 123 -17.07 12.09 -6.54
C LEU A 123 -17.55 10.67 -6.25
N LEU A 124 -18.43 10.53 -5.27
CA LEU A 124 -19.01 9.26 -4.86
C LEU A 124 -20.48 9.20 -5.26
N LEU A 125 -20.94 8.03 -5.71
CA LEU A 125 -22.36 7.69 -5.82
C LEU A 125 -22.74 6.87 -4.58
N THR A 126 -23.62 7.43 -3.76
CA THR A 126 -24.17 6.77 -2.57
C THR A 126 -25.05 5.60 -2.97
N ARG A 127 -24.91 4.48 -2.26
CA ARG A 127 -25.69 3.26 -2.51
C ARG A 127 -26.31 2.73 -1.24
N VAL A 128 -27.47 2.10 -1.39
CA VAL A 128 -28.15 1.41 -0.29
C VAL A 128 -27.59 -0.01 -0.22
N ASP A 129 -27.22 -0.46 0.98
CA ASP A 129 -26.68 -1.80 1.29
C ASP A 129 -25.39 -2.21 0.55
N GLU A 130 -24.78 -1.30 -0.21
CA GLU A 130 -23.48 -1.45 -0.88
C GLU A 130 -22.55 -0.30 -0.49
N PRO A 131 -21.22 -0.50 -0.52
CA PRO A 131 -20.28 0.61 -0.40
C PRO A 131 -20.49 1.66 -1.50
N ASP A 132 -20.31 2.92 -1.14
CA ASP A 132 -20.31 4.04 -2.08
C ASP A 132 -19.32 3.78 -3.23
N ARG A 133 -19.75 4.14 -4.44
CA ARG A 133 -18.94 3.93 -5.63
C ARG A 133 -18.26 5.23 -6.04
N VAL A 134 -16.94 5.22 -6.17
CA VAL A 134 -16.19 6.30 -6.81
C VAL A 134 -16.58 6.40 -8.30
N ILE A 135 -16.91 7.61 -8.74
CA ILE A 135 -17.32 7.93 -10.12
C ILE A 135 -16.19 8.68 -10.83
N ALA A 136 -15.57 8.01 -11.81
CA ALA A 136 -14.57 8.63 -12.67
C ALA A 136 -15.22 9.59 -13.70
N PRO A 137 -14.47 10.55 -14.29
CA PRO A 137 -15.04 11.50 -15.25
C PRO A 137 -15.75 10.86 -16.46
N ARG A 138 -15.30 9.68 -16.89
CA ARG A 138 -15.86 8.93 -18.03
C ARG A 138 -16.91 7.89 -17.64
N ASP A 139 -17.12 7.68 -16.34
CA ASP A 139 -18.14 6.75 -15.87
C ASP A 139 -19.52 7.28 -16.21
N LEU A 140 -20.37 6.41 -16.76
CA LEU A 140 -21.77 6.70 -17.00
C LEU A 140 -22.63 6.12 -15.89
N VAL A 141 -23.50 6.93 -15.32
CA VAL A 141 -24.48 6.55 -14.31
C VAL A 141 -25.88 6.62 -14.92
N ASP A 142 -26.67 5.58 -14.68
CA ASP A 142 -28.05 5.44 -15.16
C ASP A 142 -29.00 5.97 -14.09
N LEU A 143 -29.62 7.12 -14.34
CA LEU A 143 -30.60 7.79 -13.47
C LEU A 143 -32.02 7.19 -13.56
N GLY A 144 -32.20 6.15 -14.39
CA GLY A 144 -33.50 5.52 -14.66
C GLY A 144 -33.75 4.26 -13.84
N LYS A 145 -32.86 3.90 -12.89
CA LYS A 145 -32.94 2.62 -12.14
C LYS A 145 -33.95 2.62 -10.99
N GLY A 146 -34.54 3.77 -10.68
CA GLY A 146 -35.54 3.95 -9.64
C GLY A 146 -34.94 4.53 -8.36
N GLY A 147 -35.63 5.51 -7.77
CA GLY A 147 -35.07 6.36 -6.73
C GLY A 147 -34.47 7.65 -7.31
N ILE A 148 -33.69 8.36 -6.50
CA ILE A 148 -32.92 9.53 -6.90
C ILE A 148 -31.46 9.22 -6.58
N GLU A 149 -30.61 9.19 -7.61
CA GLU A 149 -29.18 8.96 -7.44
C GLU A 149 -28.56 10.12 -6.67
N ALA A 150 -27.86 9.79 -5.58
CA ALA A 150 -27.21 10.76 -4.72
C ALA A 150 -25.70 10.73 -4.92
N PHE A 151 -25.16 11.86 -5.36
CA PHE A 151 -23.73 12.09 -5.50
C PHE A 151 -23.23 12.95 -4.33
N VAL A 152 -22.04 12.61 -3.85
CA VAL A 152 -21.37 13.34 -2.77
C VAL A 152 -19.95 13.65 -3.19
N SER A 153 -19.54 14.90 -3.04
CA SER A 153 -18.15 15.32 -3.12
C SER A 153 -17.50 15.20 -1.75
N CYS A 154 -16.32 14.59 -1.71
CA CYS A 154 -15.56 14.51 -0.47
C CYS A 154 -14.07 14.59 -0.74
N LYS A 155 -13.33 15.17 0.22
CA LYS A 155 -11.88 15.05 0.22
C LYS A 155 -11.51 13.57 0.29
N PRO A 156 -10.61 13.09 -0.56
CA PRO A 156 -10.23 11.70 -0.54
C PRO A 156 -9.65 11.33 0.83
N SER A 157 -10.06 10.17 1.33
CA SER A 157 -9.57 9.63 2.59
C SER A 157 -9.21 8.16 2.43
N TRP A 158 -8.02 7.80 2.89
CA TRP A 158 -7.51 6.44 2.83
C TRP A 158 -7.38 5.90 4.25
N LYS A 159 -7.69 4.62 4.41
CA LYS A 159 -7.48 3.92 5.67
C LYS A 159 -6.28 2.99 5.54
N LEU A 160 -5.36 3.08 6.50
CA LEU A 160 -4.23 2.16 6.60
C LEU A 160 -4.18 1.55 8.00
N ASN A 161 -4.29 0.23 8.09
CA ASN A 161 -4.11 -0.46 9.36
C ASN A 161 -2.62 -0.74 9.60
N VAL A 162 -2.06 -0.23 10.69
CA VAL A 162 -0.69 -0.50 11.15
C VAL A 162 -0.77 -1.29 12.44
N GLN A 163 -0.56 -2.61 12.35
CA GLN A 163 -0.56 -3.52 13.49
C GLN A 163 -1.79 -3.37 14.42
N GLY A 164 -2.99 -3.20 13.84
CA GLY A 164 -4.25 -3.04 14.55
C GLY A 164 -4.72 -1.59 14.70
N VAL A 165 -3.85 -0.59 14.50
CA VAL A 165 -4.19 0.83 14.55
C VAL A 165 -4.62 1.30 13.16
N VAL A 166 -5.86 1.76 12.99
CA VAL A 166 -6.34 2.27 11.70
C VAL A 166 -6.08 3.77 11.61
N LEU A 167 -5.17 4.15 10.73
CA LEU A 167 -4.91 5.54 10.36
C LEU A 167 -5.91 6.00 9.30
N THR A 168 -6.40 7.24 9.43
CA THR A 168 -7.15 7.93 8.38
C THR A 168 -6.24 9.00 7.78
N LEU A 169 -5.97 8.88 6.48
CA LEU A 169 -4.98 9.68 5.76
C LEU A 169 -5.66 10.47 4.65
N HIS A 170 -5.20 11.70 4.41
CA HIS A 170 -5.71 12.58 3.35
C HIS A 170 -4.73 12.74 2.18
N GLN A 171 -3.64 11.96 2.19
CA GLN A 171 -2.68 11.89 1.09
C GLN A 171 -2.69 10.46 0.53
N PRO A 172 -2.54 10.29 -0.80
CA PRO A 172 -2.62 8.98 -1.45
C PRO A 172 -1.41 8.10 -1.16
N THR A 173 -0.37 8.65 -0.54
CA THR A 173 0.87 7.94 -0.24
C THR A 173 1.35 8.25 1.16
N ILE A 174 1.98 7.28 1.80
CA ILE A 174 2.64 7.47 3.10
C ILE A 174 3.92 6.66 3.18
N VAL A 175 4.99 7.27 3.70
CA VAL A 175 6.25 6.57 3.99
C VAL A 175 6.05 5.65 5.19
N VAL A 176 6.50 4.39 5.12
CA VAL A 176 6.34 3.40 6.20
C VAL A 176 6.81 3.95 7.54
N LYS A 177 7.97 4.61 7.59
CA LYS A 177 8.48 5.28 8.79
C LYS A 177 7.46 6.27 9.39
N GLN A 178 6.82 7.08 8.55
CA GLN A 178 5.80 8.03 9.00
C GLN A 178 4.54 7.29 9.47
N ALA A 179 4.10 6.26 8.75
CA ALA A 179 2.95 5.44 9.15
C ALA A 179 3.17 4.77 10.53
N LEU A 180 4.39 4.33 10.84
CA LEU A 180 4.72 3.81 12.17
C LEU A 180 4.61 4.89 13.24
N LEU A 181 5.17 6.09 12.99
CA LEU A 181 5.09 7.22 13.92
C LEU A 181 3.65 7.64 14.19
N ASP A 182 2.85 7.79 13.13
CA ASP A 182 1.43 8.17 13.22
C ASP A 182 0.60 7.11 13.96
N ALA A 183 1.00 5.84 13.87
CA ALA A 183 0.39 4.74 14.60
C ALA A 183 0.98 4.51 16.01
N GLY A 184 1.96 5.31 16.43
CA GLY A 184 2.57 5.23 17.77
C GLY A 184 3.66 4.17 17.94
N PHE A 185 4.17 3.59 16.85
CA PHE A 185 5.28 2.63 16.86
C PHE A 185 6.63 3.34 16.65
N ASP A 186 7.61 3.00 17.48
CA ASP A 186 8.98 3.52 17.37
C ASP A 186 9.75 2.81 16.24
N PRO A 187 10.11 3.50 15.14
CA PRO A 187 10.80 2.89 14.01
C PRO A 187 12.20 2.35 14.34
N THR A 188 12.80 2.75 15.46
CA THR A 188 14.17 2.35 15.85
C THR A 188 14.24 0.99 16.53
N LYS A 189 13.11 0.42 16.95
CA LYS A 189 13.03 -0.83 17.73
C LYS A 189 13.25 -2.12 16.93
N GLY A 190 13.69 -2.03 15.67
CA GLY A 190 13.96 -3.18 14.81
C GLY A 190 12.68 -3.95 14.50
N TRP A 191 11.99 -3.55 13.42
CA TRP A 191 10.76 -4.22 12.96
C TRP A 191 11.01 -4.94 11.65
N GLN A 192 10.51 -6.17 11.55
CA GLN A 192 10.19 -6.77 10.26
C GLN A 192 8.81 -6.28 9.83
N ILE A 193 8.75 -5.57 8.70
CA ILE A 193 7.56 -4.88 8.22
C ILE A 193 7.08 -5.58 6.95
N PHE A 194 5.83 -6.03 6.96
CA PHE A 194 5.20 -6.66 5.82
C PHE A 194 3.98 -5.85 5.39
N LEU A 195 3.96 -5.45 4.12
CA LEU A 195 2.77 -4.92 3.47
C LEU A 195 1.90 -6.09 3.01
N ILE A 196 0.61 -6.03 3.35
CA ILE A 196 -0.38 -7.03 2.97
C ILE A 196 -1.41 -6.33 2.07
N VAL A 197 -1.51 -6.83 0.85
CA VAL A 197 -2.51 -6.44 -0.15
C VAL A 197 -3.38 -7.67 -0.43
N LYS A 198 -4.70 -7.48 -0.45
CA LYS A 198 -5.69 -8.54 -0.63
C LYS A 198 -5.43 -9.30 -1.93
N GLY A 199 -5.21 -10.61 -1.80
CA GLY A 199 -4.95 -11.49 -2.94
C GLY A 199 -3.49 -11.52 -3.41
N GLU A 200 -2.60 -10.74 -2.79
CA GLU A 200 -1.16 -10.75 -3.08
C GLU A 200 -0.35 -11.44 -1.97
N PRO A 201 0.81 -12.04 -2.29
CA PRO A 201 1.72 -12.53 -1.26
C PRO A 201 2.24 -11.39 -0.38
N LYS A 202 2.51 -11.69 0.89
CA LYS A 202 3.06 -10.72 1.85
C LYS A 202 4.37 -10.16 1.31
N ARG A 203 4.49 -8.83 1.25
CA ARG A 203 5.69 -8.16 0.74
C ARG A 203 6.48 -7.54 1.89
N ALA A 204 7.72 -7.96 2.07
CA ALA A 204 8.65 -7.31 3.00
C ALA A 204 9.00 -5.90 2.48
N VAL A 205 8.90 -4.89 3.34
CA VAL A 205 9.19 -3.48 3.01
C VAL A 205 10.07 -2.83 4.07
N GLY A 206 10.88 -1.86 3.66
CA GLY A 206 11.73 -1.08 4.57
C GLY A 206 11.03 0.17 5.12
N LEU A 207 11.68 0.86 6.05
CA LEU A 207 11.17 2.11 6.65
C LEU A 207 11.01 3.25 5.65
N ASP A 208 11.89 3.33 4.65
CA ASP A 208 11.84 4.39 3.62
C ASP A 208 10.92 4.03 2.44
N PHE A 209 10.24 2.88 2.52
CA PHE A 209 9.29 2.47 1.49
C PHE A 209 8.04 3.38 1.52
N THR A 210 7.61 3.86 0.35
CA THR A 210 6.36 4.63 0.21
C THR A 210 5.22 3.70 -0.17
N VAL A 211 4.21 3.61 0.69
CA VAL A 211 2.96 2.90 0.43
C VAL A 211 2.06 3.77 -0.43
N ASP A 212 1.60 3.25 -1.56
CA ASP A 212 0.59 3.89 -2.42
C ASP A 212 -0.80 3.35 -2.09
N LEU A 213 -1.58 4.14 -1.34
CA LEU A 213 -2.89 3.79 -0.80
C LEU A 213 -3.99 3.70 -1.87
N ARG A 214 -3.69 4.10 -3.11
CA ARG A 214 -4.59 3.92 -4.25
C ARG A 214 -4.61 2.49 -4.76
N THR A 215 -3.64 1.66 -4.34
CA THR A 215 -3.59 0.24 -4.70
C THR A 215 -4.82 -0.48 -4.14
N PRO A 216 -5.69 -1.05 -4.99
CA PRO A 216 -6.88 -1.74 -4.51
C PRO A 216 -6.52 -2.88 -3.55
N GLY A 217 -7.26 -2.98 -2.45
CA GLY A 217 -7.08 -4.09 -1.51
C GLY A 217 -5.91 -3.95 -0.54
N ILE A 218 -5.28 -2.78 -0.37
CA ILE A 218 -4.35 -2.58 0.75
C ILE A 218 -5.08 -2.88 2.06
N GLU A 219 -4.57 -3.86 2.80
CA GLU A 219 -5.18 -4.28 4.06
C GLU A 219 -4.45 -3.64 5.24
N LYS A 220 -3.14 -3.86 5.33
CA LYS A 220 -2.36 -3.51 6.53
C LYS A 220 -0.86 -3.56 6.36
N LEU A 221 -0.16 -2.80 7.20
CA LEU A 221 1.22 -3.04 7.59
C LEU A 221 1.22 -3.94 8.84
N ARG A 222 1.84 -5.11 8.72
CA ARG A 222 2.11 -6.00 9.85
C ARG A 222 3.52 -5.76 10.35
N LEU A 223 3.63 -5.51 11.65
CA LEU A 223 4.88 -5.30 12.36
C LEU A 223 5.18 -6.54 13.19
N THR A 224 6.37 -7.11 13.02
CA THR A 224 6.88 -8.18 13.88
C THR A 224 8.21 -7.69 14.47
N PRO A 225 8.38 -7.66 15.80
CA PRO A 225 9.65 -7.24 16.37
C PRO A 225 10.75 -8.21 15.92
N THR A 226 11.88 -7.67 15.51
CA THR A 226 13.05 -8.45 15.16
C THR A 226 13.52 -9.18 16.43
N GLY A 227 13.54 -10.52 16.39
CA GLY A 227 13.94 -11.36 17.53
C GLY A 227 12.79 -12.00 18.33
N VAL A 228 11.52 -11.89 17.91
CA VAL A 228 10.42 -12.69 18.49
C VAL A 228 10.43 -14.11 17.91
N HIS A 229 10.93 -15.06 18.69
CA HIS A 229 10.84 -16.50 18.40
C HIS A 229 9.54 -17.08 18.95
N ASN A 230 8.41 -16.86 18.25
CA ASN A 230 7.12 -17.46 18.59
C ASN A 230 6.84 -18.74 17.79
N GLY A 231 7.75 -19.73 17.88
CA GLY A 231 7.43 -21.14 17.60
C GLY A 231 6.77 -21.51 16.25
N GLU A 232 6.79 -20.65 15.23
CA GLU A 232 6.46 -21.04 13.85
C GLU A 232 7.65 -21.80 13.26
N ALA A 233 7.33 -22.85 12.49
CA ALA A 233 8.23 -23.92 12.04
C ALA A 233 9.65 -23.42 11.68
N PRO A 234 10.71 -24.16 12.07
CA PRO A 234 12.08 -23.74 11.81
C PRO A 234 12.20 -23.41 10.32
N ALA A 235 12.63 -22.18 10.02
CA ALA A 235 13.06 -21.83 8.68
C ALA A 235 13.99 -22.95 8.20
N THR A 236 13.76 -23.44 6.98
CA THR A 236 14.55 -24.55 6.42
C THR A 236 16.02 -24.25 6.67
N PRO A 237 16.75 -25.14 7.38
CA PRO A 237 18.11 -24.85 7.77
C PRO A 237 18.96 -24.56 6.54
N ARG A 238 19.76 -23.49 6.61
CA ARG A 238 20.62 -23.12 5.48
C ARG A 238 21.63 -24.23 5.18
N ARG A 239 21.86 -24.45 3.88
CA ARG A 239 22.82 -25.41 3.33
C ARG A 239 23.67 -24.75 2.24
N HIS A 240 24.51 -23.78 2.61
CA HIS A 240 25.31 -23.02 1.63
C HIS A 240 26.51 -23.82 1.08
N PHE A 241 26.90 -24.88 1.79
CA PHE A 241 27.93 -25.83 1.36
C PHE A 241 27.69 -27.19 2.02
N ASP A 242 28.17 -28.25 1.38
CA ASP A 242 28.00 -29.62 1.85
C ASP A 242 29.14 -30.02 2.80
N LEU A 243 28.84 -30.87 3.78
CA LEU A 243 29.83 -31.56 4.62
C LEU A 243 30.09 -32.97 4.08
N LEU A 244 30.87 -33.77 4.81
CA LEU A 244 30.95 -35.20 4.49
C LEU A 244 29.62 -35.88 4.84
N GLU A 245 29.22 -36.90 4.09
CA GLU A 245 27.99 -37.67 4.35
C GLU A 245 27.93 -38.22 5.79
N VAL A 246 29.09 -38.62 6.33
CA VAL A 246 29.21 -39.09 7.73
C VAL A 246 28.95 -37.98 8.74
N ASP A 247 29.32 -36.74 8.43
CA ASP A 247 29.10 -35.58 9.31
C ASP A 247 27.62 -35.21 9.32
N GLU A 248 26.99 -35.12 8.14
CA GLU A 248 25.57 -34.78 8.02
C GLU A 248 24.69 -35.82 8.70
N SER A 249 24.96 -37.11 8.45
CA SER A 249 24.27 -38.22 9.12
C SER A 249 24.37 -38.16 10.63
N HIS A 250 25.54 -37.78 11.17
CA HIS A 250 25.72 -37.62 12.60
C HIS A 250 24.99 -36.38 13.13
N LEU A 251 25.10 -35.24 12.48
CA LEU A 251 24.44 -34.00 12.89
C LEU A 251 22.91 -34.14 12.88
N ASP A 252 22.35 -34.85 11.91
CA ASP A 252 20.92 -35.19 11.88
C ASP A 252 20.52 -36.10 13.04
N SER A 253 21.39 -37.05 13.44
CA SER A 253 21.15 -37.94 14.57
C SER A 253 21.11 -37.23 15.93
N LEU A 254 21.69 -36.03 16.05
CA LEU A 254 21.67 -35.25 17.29
C LEU A 254 20.28 -34.68 17.61
N GLY A 255 19.36 -34.64 16.63
CA GLY A 255 18.05 -34.01 16.80
C GLY A 255 18.12 -32.49 17.03
N LEU A 256 19.26 -31.87 16.76
CA LEU A 256 19.48 -30.43 16.85
C LEU A 256 19.36 -29.78 15.47
N LEU A 257 18.91 -28.53 15.44
CA LEU A 257 18.95 -27.75 14.22
C LEU A 257 20.40 -27.37 13.92
N TRP A 258 20.90 -27.72 12.74
CA TRP A 258 22.22 -27.32 12.28
C TRP A 258 22.15 -26.69 10.88
N GLU A 259 23.09 -25.80 10.56
CA GLU A 259 23.17 -25.05 9.31
C GLU A 259 24.61 -24.94 8.80
N THR A 260 24.78 -24.91 7.48
CA THR A 260 26.04 -24.52 6.84
C THR A 260 25.87 -23.17 6.16
N VAL A 261 26.69 -22.20 6.55
CA VAL A 261 26.59 -20.82 6.07
C VAL A 261 27.94 -20.32 5.54
N ILE A 262 27.89 -19.54 4.48
CA ILE A 262 29.04 -18.78 3.96
C ILE A 262 28.86 -17.34 4.42
N ASP A 263 29.82 -16.84 5.20
CA ASP A 263 29.88 -15.45 5.65
C ASP A 263 31.24 -14.85 5.26
N GLY A 264 31.21 -13.89 4.33
CA GLY A 264 32.41 -13.44 3.62
C GLY A 264 33.10 -14.61 2.90
N ALA A 265 34.38 -14.82 3.18
CA ALA A 265 35.17 -15.94 2.65
C ALA A 265 35.18 -17.18 3.56
N CYS A 266 34.47 -17.15 4.69
CA CYS A 266 34.48 -18.21 5.69
C CYS A 266 33.28 -19.15 5.51
N ARG A 267 33.52 -20.46 5.67
CA ARG A 267 32.46 -21.47 5.74
C ARG A 267 32.24 -21.87 7.20
N TRP A 268 31.02 -21.75 7.68
CA TRP A 268 30.66 -22.02 9.07
C TRP A 268 29.62 -23.12 9.16
N LEU A 269 29.86 -24.07 10.06
CA LEU A 269 28.82 -24.97 10.58
C LEU A 269 28.27 -24.38 11.87
N LEU A 270 26.96 -24.19 11.94
CA LEU A 270 26.23 -23.70 13.12
C LEU A 270 25.36 -24.81 13.67
N ILE A 271 25.43 -25.06 14.98
CA ILE A 271 24.58 -26.02 15.70
C ILE A 271 23.83 -25.24 16.76
N HIS A 272 22.50 -25.17 16.61
CA HIS A 272 21.61 -24.40 17.47
C HIS A 272 21.23 -25.18 18.72
N ASN A 273 20.95 -24.46 19.81
CA ASN A 273 20.53 -25.02 21.09
C ASN A 273 21.46 -26.12 21.63
N TYR A 274 22.77 -25.99 21.37
CA TYR A 274 23.78 -26.90 21.89
C TYR A 274 23.85 -26.80 23.42
N GLN A 275 23.54 -27.89 24.11
CA GLN A 275 23.48 -27.93 25.56
C GLN A 275 24.85 -28.20 26.17
N VAL A 276 25.31 -27.32 27.06
CA VAL A 276 26.57 -27.49 27.80
C VAL A 276 26.34 -28.17 29.15
N PRO A 277 27.33 -28.84 29.75
CA PRO A 277 27.24 -29.48 31.07
C PRO A 277 26.84 -28.51 32.20
N PRO A 278 26.34 -29.03 33.34
CA PRO A 278 26.04 -28.20 34.50
C PRO A 278 27.31 -27.48 34.99
N GLY A 279 27.18 -26.24 35.44
CA GLY A 279 28.32 -25.40 35.84
C GLY A 279 28.61 -24.23 34.90
N TYR A 280 27.89 -24.14 33.78
CA TYR A 280 27.93 -23.01 32.85
C TYR A 280 26.68 -22.12 32.92
N ALA A 281 26.88 -20.83 32.63
CA ALA A 281 25.84 -19.86 32.33
C ALA A 281 26.20 -19.11 31.02
N PRO A 282 25.31 -19.11 30.01
CA PRO A 282 24.07 -19.87 29.92
C PRO A 282 24.29 -21.38 29.64
N ARG A 283 23.22 -22.17 29.75
CA ARG A 283 23.23 -23.65 29.61
C ARG A 283 23.01 -24.15 28.18
N MET A 284 22.62 -23.25 27.28
CA MET A 284 22.45 -23.52 25.85
C MET A 284 23.14 -22.41 25.06
N VAL A 285 23.80 -22.79 23.97
CA VAL A 285 24.50 -21.88 23.07
C VAL A 285 24.26 -22.30 21.63
N MET A 286 24.48 -21.37 20.71
CA MET A 286 24.81 -21.71 19.33
C MET A 286 26.30 -22.03 19.27
N LEU A 287 26.64 -23.25 18.88
CA LEU A 287 28.00 -23.70 18.63
C LEU A 287 28.34 -23.45 17.16
N ALA A 288 29.52 -22.91 16.89
CA ALA A 288 29.99 -22.68 15.53
C ALA A 288 31.39 -23.24 15.30
N LEU A 289 31.58 -23.87 14.14
CA LEU A 289 32.87 -24.39 13.67
C LEU A 289 33.23 -23.71 12.35
N LEU A 290 34.46 -23.22 12.24
CA LEU A 290 35.01 -22.73 10.98
C LEU A 290 35.49 -23.94 10.16
N VAL A 291 34.84 -24.21 9.03
CA VAL A 291 35.13 -25.35 8.17
C VAL A 291 36.05 -24.90 7.02
N PRO A 292 37.33 -25.27 7.00
CA PRO A 292 38.25 -24.81 5.96
C PRO A 292 37.79 -25.27 4.56
N PRO A 293 37.99 -24.49 3.48
CA PRO A 293 37.59 -24.86 2.11
C PRO A 293 38.02 -26.26 1.64
N THR A 294 39.16 -26.75 2.12
CA THR A 294 39.75 -28.04 1.76
C THR A 294 39.48 -29.16 2.77
N TYR A 295 38.60 -28.94 3.75
CA TYR A 295 38.12 -29.98 4.66
C TYR A 295 37.64 -31.23 3.90
N PRO A 296 38.02 -32.46 4.32
CA PRO A 296 38.77 -32.83 5.53
C PRO A 296 40.31 -32.79 5.40
N THR A 297 40.86 -32.40 4.24
CA THR A 297 42.32 -32.27 4.06
C THR A 297 42.92 -31.24 5.01
N ALA A 298 42.22 -30.13 5.23
CA ALA A 298 42.56 -29.14 6.25
C ALA A 298 41.75 -29.36 7.53
N GLN A 299 42.40 -29.15 8.67
CA GLN A 299 41.82 -29.39 10.00
C GLN A 299 40.78 -28.35 10.39
N ILE A 300 39.74 -28.79 11.12
CA ILE A 300 38.94 -27.88 11.95
C ILE A 300 39.73 -27.59 13.22
N ASP A 301 39.89 -26.31 13.56
CA ASP A 301 40.91 -25.89 14.53
C ASP A 301 40.35 -25.44 15.89
N MET A 302 39.26 -24.67 15.87
CA MET A 302 38.64 -24.06 17.05
C MET A 302 37.14 -24.31 17.06
N PHE A 303 36.48 -23.86 18.13
CA PHE A 303 35.03 -23.73 18.17
C PHE A 303 34.61 -22.41 18.79
N TYR A 304 33.38 -21.99 18.53
CA TYR A 304 32.86 -20.70 18.96
C TYR A 304 31.50 -20.87 19.58
N THR A 305 31.18 -20.06 20.58
CA THR A 305 29.88 -20.09 21.26
C THR A 305 29.23 -18.71 21.25
N SER A 306 27.93 -18.68 20.98
CA SER A 306 27.09 -17.50 21.19
C SER A 306 25.82 -17.88 21.96
N PRO A 307 25.47 -17.19 23.06
CA PRO A 307 26.26 -16.16 23.73
C PRO A 307 27.54 -16.70 24.38
N LYS A 308 28.37 -15.80 24.93
CA LYS A 308 29.60 -16.16 25.64
C LYS A 308 29.30 -17.08 26.83
N LEU A 309 30.02 -18.20 26.94
CA LEU A 309 29.99 -19.04 28.12
C LEU A 309 30.78 -18.43 29.28
N ALA A 310 30.20 -18.54 30.48
CA ALA A 310 30.85 -18.27 31.75
C ALA A 310 30.62 -19.42 32.73
N LEU A 311 31.57 -19.68 33.64
CA LEU A 311 31.35 -20.63 34.73
C LEU A 311 30.48 -20.01 35.81
N THR A 312 29.55 -20.77 36.36
CA THR A 312 28.69 -20.31 37.48
C THR A 312 29.49 -20.04 38.76
N THR A 313 30.71 -20.58 38.85
CA THR A 313 31.66 -20.31 39.94
C THR A 313 32.34 -18.94 39.81
N GLY A 314 32.17 -18.24 38.68
CA GLY A 314 32.85 -16.97 38.40
C GLY A 314 34.32 -17.11 37.99
N ARG A 315 34.88 -18.33 37.97
CA ARG A 315 36.24 -18.59 37.49
C ARG A 315 36.34 -18.21 36.01
N PRO A 316 37.33 -17.39 35.59
CA PRO A 316 37.53 -17.09 34.18
C PRO A 316 37.92 -18.37 33.42
N ILE A 317 37.50 -18.44 32.17
CA ILE A 317 37.87 -19.53 31.27
C ILE A 317 39.02 -19.05 30.39
N ASP A 318 40.13 -19.78 30.43
CA ASP A 318 41.31 -19.41 29.68
C ASP A 318 41.14 -19.65 28.18
N ARG A 319 41.78 -18.77 27.39
CA ARG A 319 41.87 -18.86 25.92
C ARG A 319 40.51 -18.83 25.19
N THR A 320 39.56 -18.03 25.69
CA THR A 320 38.26 -17.79 25.06
C THR A 320 38.09 -16.35 24.55
N GLN A 321 39.19 -15.68 24.19
CA GLN A 321 39.20 -14.25 23.82
C GLN A 321 39.07 -14.00 22.31
N VAL A 322 39.09 -15.04 21.47
CA VAL A 322 38.94 -14.88 20.02
C VAL A 322 37.52 -14.38 19.75
N ALA A 323 37.37 -13.30 19.01
CA ALA A 323 36.08 -12.77 18.61
C ALA A 323 35.79 -13.13 17.15
N ALA A 324 34.56 -13.52 16.86
CA ALA A 324 34.05 -13.66 15.50
C ALA A 324 32.65 -13.06 15.42
N THR A 325 32.29 -12.51 14.26
CA THR A 325 30.92 -12.13 13.94
C THR A 325 30.49 -13.01 12.78
N ILE A 326 29.43 -13.79 12.97
CA ILE A 326 28.92 -14.75 11.99
C ILE A 326 27.46 -14.38 11.69
N CYS A 327 27.18 -14.01 10.44
CA CYS A 327 25.87 -13.52 9.98
C CYS A 327 25.32 -12.40 10.88
N GLY A 328 26.19 -11.47 11.32
CA GLY A 328 25.83 -10.37 12.22
C GLY A 328 25.71 -10.74 13.70
N THR A 329 25.88 -12.02 14.07
CA THR A 329 25.82 -12.48 15.47
C THR A 329 27.23 -12.55 16.06
N PRO A 330 27.50 -11.97 17.25
CA PRO A 330 28.80 -12.06 17.90
C PRO A 330 29.03 -13.42 18.55
N PHE A 331 30.24 -13.93 18.44
CA PHE A 331 30.70 -15.21 18.97
C PHE A 331 32.01 -15.07 19.73
N ASN A 332 32.20 -15.95 20.71
CA ASN A 332 33.45 -16.10 21.46
C ASN A 332 34.09 -17.44 21.12
N GLY A 333 35.30 -17.37 20.54
CA GLY A 333 36.10 -18.50 20.11
C GLY A 333 36.98 -19.06 21.21
N TRP A 334 37.01 -20.38 21.27
CA TRP A 334 37.81 -21.20 22.15
C TRP A 334 39.01 -21.74 21.38
N SER A 335 40.20 -21.25 21.75
CA SER A 335 41.47 -21.73 21.21
C SER A 335 41.82 -23.05 21.91
N ARG A 336 41.27 -24.14 21.37
CA ARG A 336 41.45 -25.53 21.81
C ARG A 336 41.83 -26.34 20.58
N HIS A 337 43.12 -26.52 20.39
CA HIS A 337 43.71 -27.12 19.20
C HIS A 337 44.11 -28.58 19.46
N ARG A 338 44.13 -29.39 18.40
CA ARG A 338 44.74 -30.72 18.45
C ARG A 338 46.24 -30.60 18.66
N GLY A 339 46.77 -31.36 19.63
CA GLY A 339 48.19 -31.34 19.97
C GLY A 339 49.01 -32.40 19.22
N PRO A 340 50.35 -32.35 19.31
CA PRO A 340 51.25 -33.34 18.69
C PRO A 340 50.95 -34.82 19.01
N PRO A 341 50.39 -35.20 20.19
CA PRO A 341 50.04 -36.59 20.47
C PRO A 341 48.85 -37.13 19.65
N ALA A 342 47.99 -36.26 19.12
CA ALA A 342 46.81 -36.63 18.36
C ALA A 342 46.52 -35.56 17.27
N PRO A 343 47.40 -35.43 16.26
CA PRO A 343 47.23 -34.46 15.19
C PRO A 343 46.02 -34.83 14.31
N TRP A 344 45.49 -33.84 13.59
CA TRP A 344 44.43 -34.08 12.60
C TRP A 344 44.89 -35.07 11.53
N ASN A 345 44.09 -36.12 11.29
CA ASN A 345 44.29 -37.10 10.24
C ASN A 345 43.15 -36.99 9.21
N PRO A 346 43.39 -36.42 8.01
CA PRO A 346 42.36 -36.27 6.97
C PRO A 346 41.65 -37.55 6.53
N ALA A 347 42.24 -38.72 6.79
CA ALA A 347 41.65 -40.00 6.42
C ALA A 347 40.60 -40.48 7.44
N THR A 348 40.62 -39.98 8.68
CA THR A 348 39.80 -40.50 9.77
C THR A 348 39.11 -39.42 10.61
N ASP A 349 39.64 -38.20 10.64
CA ASP A 349 39.07 -37.08 11.37
C ASP A 349 38.03 -36.33 10.55
N ASN A 350 36.98 -35.90 11.24
CA ASN A 350 35.80 -35.27 10.66
C ASN A 350 35.11 -34.37 11.71
N VAL A 351 33.89 -33.88 11.44
CA VAL A 351 33.14 -33.02 12.37
C VAL A 351 32.87 -33.76 13.67
N ILE A 352 32.57 -35.06 13.62
CA ILE A 352 32.28 -35.90 14.78
C ILE A 352 33.48 -35.94 15.73
N THR A 353 34.67 -36.26 15.20
CA THR A 353 35.87 -36.33 16.05
C THR A 353 36.27 -34.94 16.56
N HIS A 354 35.93 -33.87 15.84
CA HIS A 354 36.10 -32.50 16.35
C HIS A 354 35.09 -32.13 17.44
N LEU A 355 33.82 -32.54 17.32
CA LEU A 355 32.82 -32.34 18.36
C LEU A 355 33.21 -33.07 19.66
N ALA A 356 33.81 -34.25 19.57
CA ALA A 356 34.36 -34.93 20.75
C ALA A 356 35.47 -34.09 21.46
N LEU A 357 36.28 -33.35 20.70
CA LEU A 357 37.24 -32.40 21.26
C LEU A 357 36.52 -31.21 21.92
N VAL A 358 35.47 -30.67 21.29
CA VAL A 358 34.64 -29.60 21.86
C VAL A 358 34.03 -30.04 23.18
N GLU A 359 33.41 -31.23 23.22
CA GLU A 359 32.82 -31.82 24.42
C GLU A 359 33.85 -31.98 25.53
N SER A 360 35.02 -32.55 25.23
CA SER A 360 36.12 -32.71 26.20
C SER A 360 36.61 -31.37 26.74
N ALA A 361 36.76 -30.36 25.87
CA ALA A 361 37.19 -29.02 26.26
C ALA A 361 36.18 -28.33 27.19
N ILE A 362 34.88 -28.51 26.94
CA ILE A 362 33.82 -27.95 27.77
C ILE A 362 33.70 -28.73 29.10
N ALA A 363 33.74 -30.06 29.07
CA ALA A 363 33.68 -30.90 30.28
C ALA A 363 34.83 -30.61 31.27
N LYS A 364 36.04 -30.40 30.74
CA LYS A 364 37.23 -30.11 31.54
C LYS A 364 37.07 -28.88 32.45
N GLU A 365 36.39 -27.84 32.00
CA GLU A 365 36.26 -26.61 32.80
C GLU A 365 35.29 -26.73 33.98
N VAL A 366 34.44 -27.77 33.97
CA VAL A 366 33.50 -28.09 35.04
C VAL A 366 33.91 -29.33 35.84
N GLY A 367 35.10 -29.88 35.59
CA GLY A 367 35.68 -31.00 36.34
C GLY A 367 35.03 -32.36 36.03
N GLN A 368 34.54 -32.54 34.81
CA GLN A 368 34.01 -33.82 34.29
C GLN A 368 35.01 -34.55 33.41
#